data_AF-A0A059FY23-F1
#
_entry.id   AF-A0A059FY23-F1
#
_cell.length_a   1.000
_cell.length_b   1.000
_cell.length_c   1.000
_cell.angle_alpha   90.00
_cell.angle_beta   90.00
_cell.angle_gamma   90.00
#
_symmetry.space_group_name_H-M   'P 1'
#
loop_
_entity.id
_entity.type
_entity.pdbx_description
1 polymer ?
#
loop_
_entity_poly.entity_id
_entity_poly.type
_entity_poly.pdbx_seq_one_letter_code
_entity_poly.pdbx_strand_id
1 'polypeptide(L)'
;MISSITPGISVPSAIPAGEGKGAGAAGEDRSEIGKRFEQMLWAEMLSHAGLEKSLTLGGGEAASAFSRYVVESIAEDLAETHPLGFARRVDDVAASQPAAQAAVKSAP
;
A
#
# COMPACT_ATOMS: atom_id res chain seq x y z
N MET A 1 3.92 35.65 47.43
CA MET A 1 4.04 36.25 46.09
C MET A 1 4.88 35.30 45.26
N ILE A 2 4.24 34.46 44.43
CA ILE A 2 4.91 33.40 43.66
C ILE A 2 4.73 33.78 42.19
N SER A 3 5.85 34.03 41.51
CA SER A 3 5.91 34.55 40.15
C SER A 3 5.50 33.50 39.13
N SER A 4 4.59 33.89 38.24
CA SER A 4 4.16 33.13 37.06
C SER A 4 5.29 33.11 36.02
N ILE A 5 5.80 31.92 35.70
CA ILE A 5 6.64 31.69 34.52
C ILE A 5 5.75 31.09 33.43
N THR A 6 5.52 31.88 32.40
CA THR A 6 4.89 31.48 31.14
C THR A 6 6.01 31.01 30.21
N PRO A 7 6.05 29.75 29.74
CA PRO A 7 6.89 29.40 28.61
C PRO A 7 6.16 29.80 27.32
N GLY A 8 6.64 30.88 26.69
CA GLY A 8 6.28 31.25 25.33
C GLY A 8 6.81 30.19 24.37
N ILE A 9 5.89 29.48 23.71
CA ILE A 9 6.22 28.60 22.58
C ILE A 9 6.31 29.51 21.35
N SER A 10 7.54 29.85 20.96
CA SER A 10 7.83 30.42 19.65
C SER A 10 7.56 29.37 18.57
N VAL A 11 6.66 29.71 17.65
CA VAL A 11 6.42 28.95 16.41
C VAL A 11 7.65 29.10 15.51
N PRO A 12 8.31 28.02 15.06
CA PRO A 12 9.16 28.12 13.90
C PRO A 12 8.27 28.13 12.65
N SER A 13 8.02 29.34 12.16
CA SER A 13 7.65 29.56 10.76
C SER A 13 8.90 29.35 9.92
N ALA A 14 9.09 28.13 9.44
CA ALA A 14 10.08 27.78 8.43
C ALA A 14 9.58 26.56 7.68
N ILE A 15 8.72 26.78 6.68
CA ILE A 15 8.55 25.84 5.58
C ILE A 15 9.79 26.02 4.71
N PRO A 16 10.74 25.06 4.62
CA PRO A 16 11.72 25.12 3.56
C PRO A 16 10.96 24.96 2.25
N ALA A 17 10.93 26.04 1.47
CA ALA A 17 10.67 26.00 0.05
C ALA A 17 11.79 25.15 -0.59
N GLY A 18 11.58 23.84 -0.58
CA GLY A 18 12.37 22.86 -1.30
C GLY A 18 11.68 22.58 -2.62
N GLU A 19 12.29 23.09 -3.68
CA GLU A 19 11.98 22.81 -5.07
C GLU A 19 11.79 21.30 -5.35
N GLY A 20 10.72 20.96 -6.06
CA GLY A 20 10.69 19.89 -7.06
C GLY A 20 11.20 18.50 -6.66
N LYS A 21 10.58 17.83 -5.68
CA LYS A 21 10.73 16.37 -5.51
C LYS A 21 9.43 15.67 -5.04
N GLY A 22 8.28 16.10 -5.57
CA GLY A 22 6.97 15.52 -5.21
C GLY A 22 6.49 14.37 -6.09
N ALA A 23 7.13 14.11 -7.23
CA ALA A 23 6.65 13.11 -8.19
C ALA A 23 7.16 11.68 -7.92
N GLY A 24 8.27 11.52 -7.20
CA GLY A 24 8.87 10.20 -6.91
C GLY A 24 8.14 9.44 -5.81
N ALA A 25 7.87 10.10 -4.67
CA ALA A 25 7.25 9.45 -3.50
C ALA A 25 5.85 8.91 -3.79
N ALA A 26 5.01 9.70 -4.49
CA ALA A 26 3.66 9.28 -4.83
C ALA A 26 3.62 8.09 -5.80
N GLY A 27 4.64 7.87 -6.63
CA GLY A 27 4.72 6.72 -7.53
C GLY A 27 5.15 5.44 -6.81
N GLU A 28 6.07 5.58 -5.86
CA GLU A 28 6.56 4.48 -5.02
C GLU A 28 5.45 3.93 -4.11
N ASP A 29 4.68 4.83 -3.46
CA ASP A 29 3.53 4.46 -2.62
C ASP A 29 2.44 3.70 -3.42
N ARG A 30 2.21 4.09 -4.68
CA ARG A 30 1.19 3.46 -5.55
C ARG A 30 1.61 2.07 -6.03
N SER A 31 2.88 1.91 -6.40
CA SER A 31 3.43 0.61 -6.75
C SER A 31 3.31 -0.36 -5.57
N GLU A 32 3.58 0.12 -4.36
CA GLU A 32 3.41 -0.66 -3.13
C GLU A 32 1.95 -1.07 -2.88
N ILE A 33 1.01 -0.16 -3.07
CA ILE A 33 -0.44 -0.46 -2.98
C ILE A 33 -0.84 -1.53 -3.99
N GLY A 34 -0.34 -1.43 -5.23
CA GLY A 34 -0.58 -2.41 -6.28
C GLY A 34 -0.09 -3.82 -5.90
N LYS A 35 1.11 -3.91 -5.31
CA LYS A 35 1.67 -5.17 -4.81
C LYS A 35 0.83 -5.77 -3.69
N ARG A 36 0.44 -4.96 -2.69
CA ARG A 36 -0.42 -5.41 -1.58
C ARG A 36 -1.79 -5.90 -2.08
N PHE A 37 -2.34 -5.26 -3.12
CA PHE A 37 -3.56 -5.71 -3.76
C PHE A 37 -3.40 -7.09 -4.43
N GLU A 38 -2.32 -7.29 -5.18
CA GLU A 38 -2.04 -8.58 -5.81
C GLU A 38 -1.77 -9.68 -4.79
N GLN A 39 -1.08 -9.38 -3.68
CA GLN A 39 -0.92 -10.29 -2.55
C GLN A 39 -2.28 -10.73 -1.99
N MET A 40 -3.21 -9.79 -1.75
CA MET A 40 -4.56 -10.13 -1.28
C MET A 40 -5.31 -11.01 -2.28
N LEU A 41 -5.19 -10.75 -3.58
CA LEU A 41 -5.79 -11.58 -4.62
C LEU A 41 -5.21 -13.00 -4.63
N TRP A 42 -3.89 -13.13 -4.53
CA TRP A 42 -3.24 -14.44 -4.45
C TRP A 42 -3.68 -15.22 -3.22
N ALA A 43 -3.76 -14.56 -2.05
CA ALA A 43 -4.23 -15.20 -0.82
C ALA A 43 -5.65 -15.74 -0.97
N GLU A 44 -6.55 -14.95 -1.57
CA GLU A 44 -7.93 -15.36 -1.82
C GLU A 44 -7.99 -16.54 -2.82
N MET A 45 -7.24 -16.46 -3.92
CA MET A 45 -7.18 -17.54 -4.90
C MET A 45 -6.65 -18.85 -4.31
N LEU A 46 -5.62 -18.78 -3.47
CA LEU A 46 -5.03 -19.94 -2.81
C LEU A 46 -5.97 -20.55 -1.76
N SER A 47 -6.67 -19.72 -0.98
CA SER A 47 -7.69 -20.18 -0.04
C SER A 47 -8.85 -20.85 -0.80
N HIS A 48 -9.35 -20.24 -1.87
CA HIS A 48 -10.38 -20.80 -2.74
C HIS A 48 -9.96 -22.10 -3.45
N ALA A 49 -8.69 -22.22 -3.85
CA ALA A 49 -8.15 -23.47 -4.39
C ALA A 49 -8.11 -24.61 -3.35
N GLY A 50 -8.43 -24.31 -2.09
CA GLY A 50 -8.49 -25.27 -0.99
C GLY A 50 -7.16 -25.51 -0.31
N LEU A 51 -6.14 -24.67 -0.54
CA LEU A 51 -4.83 -24.81 0.09
C LEU A 51 -4.94 -24.74 1.62
N GLU A 52 -5.66 -23.73 2.13
CA GLU A 52 -5.93 -23.56 3.56
C GLU A 52 -6.65 -24.78 4.14
N LYS A 53 -7.67 -25.29 3.43
CA LYS A 53 -8.42 -26.48 3.85
C LYS A 53 -7.56 -27.74 3.86
N SER A 54 -6.63 -27.87 2.91
CA SER A 54 -5.72 -29.01 2.82
C SER A 54 -4.70 -29.04 3.96
N LEU A 55 -4.18 -27.87 4.34
CA LEU A 55 -3.21 -27.70 5.43
C LEU A 55 -3.85 -27.87 6.82
N THR A 56 -5.15 -27.61 6.93
CA THR A 56 -5.93 -27.75 8.17
C THR A 56 -6.49 -29.14 8.44
N LEU A 57 -6.33 -30.11 7.52
CA LEU A 57 -6.90 -31.45 7.65
C LEU A 57 -6.46 -32.13 8.96
N GLY A 58 -7.38 -32.16 9.95
CA GLY A 58 -7.21 -32.85 11.23
C GLY A 58 -6.46 -32.08 12.33
N GLY A 59 -6.09 -30.81 12.11
CA GLY A 59 -5.17 -30.07 12.99
C GLY A 59 -5.79 -29.09 14.01
N GLY A 60 -7.11 -28.95 14.05
CA GLY A 60 -7.80 -28.05 14.98
C GLY A 60 -7.47 -26.56 14.76
N GLU A 61 -7.75 -25.72 15.76
CA GLU A 61 -7.70 -24.25 15.63
C GLU A 61 -6.29 -23.70 15.40
N ALA A 62 -5.26 -24.32 15.99
CA ALA A 62 -3.87 -23.95 15.76
C ALA A 62 -3.42 -24.21 14.31
N ALA A 63 -3.87 -25.32 13.70
CA ALA A 63 -3.59 -25.58 12.31
C ALA A 63 -4.30 -24.58 11.38
N SER A 64 -5.48 -24.07 11.74
CA SER A 64 -6.16 -23.01 10.97
C SER A 64 -5.37 -21.71 10.94
N ALA A 65 -4.90 -21.24 12.09
CA ALA A 65 -4.08 -20.03 12.15
C ALA A 65 -2.77 -20.18 11.36
N PHE A 66 -2.10 -21.33 11.50
CA PHE A 66 -0.89 -21.64 10.74
C PHE A 66 -1.16 -21.72 9.23
N SER A 67 -2.23 -22.39 8.81
CA SER A 67 -2.56 -22.54 7.40
C SER A 67 -2.84 -21.20 6.72
N ARG A 68 -3.55 -20.31 7.43
CA ARG A 68 -3.77 -18.94 6.96
C ARG A 68 -2.46 -18.16 6.83
N TYR A 69 -1.58 -18.25 7.84
CA TYR A 69 -0.25 -17.63 7.77
C TYR A 69 0.57 -18.15 6.58
N VAL A 70 0.54 -19.47 6.31
CA VAL A 70 1.25 -20.07 5.16
C VAL A 70 0.68 -19.56 3.84
N VAL A 71 -0.64 -19.50 3.70
CA VAL A 71 -1.30 -18.95 2.51
C VAL A 71 -0.89 -17.50 2.26
N GLU A 72 -0.93 -16.66 3.30
CA GLU A 72 -0.53 -15.25 3.22
C GLU A 72 0.95 -15.10 2.84
N SER A 73 1.83 -15.96 3.38
CA SER A 73 3.26 -15.97 3.07
C SER A 73 3.54 -16.38 1.63
N ILE A 74 2.84 -17.39 1.11
CA ILE A 74 2.95 -17.81 -0.30
C ILE A 74 2.40 -16.72 -1.22
N ALA A 75 1.30 -16.08 -0.83
CA ALA A 75 0.72 -15.00 -1.61
C ALA A 75 1.64 -13.78 -1.72
N GLU A 76 2.39 -13.46 -0.67
CA GLU A 76 3.43 -12.42 -0.69
C GLU A 76 4.53 -12.77 -1.69
N ASP A 77 5.10 -13.98 -1.60
CA ASP A 77 6.14 -14.45 -2.51
C ASP A 77 5.67 -14.46 -3.97
N LEU A 78 4.43 -14.89 -4.23
CA LEU A 78 3.85 -14.89 -5.58
C LEU A 78 3.59 -13.47 -6.10
N ALA A 79 3.19 -12.52 -5.25
CA ALA A 79 3.03 -11.14 -5.67
C ALA A 79 4.36 -10.48 -6.06
N GLU A 80 5.47 -10.92 -5.47
CA GLU A 80 6.82 -10.44 -5.82
C GLU A 80 7.39 -11.14 -7.07
N THR A 81 7.30 -12.46 -7.14
CA THR A 81 7.97 -13.29 -8.15
C THR A 81 7.12 -13.51 -9.40
N HIS A 82 5.80 -13.56 -9.25
CA HIS A 82 4.82 -13.84 -10.30
C HIS A 82 3.66 -12.82 -10.29
N PRO A 83 3.96 -11.52 -10.50
CA PRO A 83 2.94 -10.48 -10.47
C PRO A 83 1.91 -10.67 -11.59
N LEU A 84 0.65 -10.43 -11.27
CA LEU A 84 -0.49 -10.50 -12.20
C LEU A 84 -0.54 -9.28 -13.13
N GLY A 85 0.25 -8.24 -12.83
CA GLY A 85 0.42 -7.05 -13.66
C GLY A 85 -0.64 -5.98 -13.42
N PHE A 86 -1.47 -6.12 -12.39
CA PHE A 86 -2.43 -5.11 -11.95
C PHE A 86 -1.74 -3.91 -11.31
N ALA A 87 -0.67 -4.11 -10.55
CA ALA A 87 0.12 -3.03 -9.95
C ALA A 87 0.62 -2.05 -11.02
N ARG A 88 1.19 -2.58 -12.11
CA ARG A 88 1.65 -1.78 -13.25
C ARG A 88 0.50 -1.05 -13.94
N ARG A 89 -0.64 -1.71 -14.14
CA ARG A 89 -1.83 -1.10 -14.76
C ARG A 89 -2.39 0.05 -13.92
N VAL A 90 -2.38 -0.08 -12.59
CA VAL A 90 -2.81 0.97 -11.67
C VAL A 90 -1.89 2.19 -11.80
N ASP A 91 -0.58 1.96 -11.87
CA ASP A 91 0.39 3.03 -12.10
C ASP A 91 0.17 3.73 -13.44
N ASP A 92 -0.03 2.97 -14.53
CA ASP A 92 -0.28 3.50 -15.87
C ASP A 92 -1.57 4.36 -15.93
N VAL A 93 -2.66 3.88 -15.33
CA VAL A 93 -3.94 4.62 -15.26
C VAL A 93 -3.80 5.90 -14.43
N ALA A 94 -3.10 5.81 -13.29
CA ALA A 94 -2.89 6.94 -12.41
C ALA A 94 -1.94 7.98 -13.02
N ALA A 95 -0.95 7.58 -13.82
CA ALA A 95 -0.07 8.47 -14.57
C ALA A 95 -0.80 9.18 -15.73
N SER A 96 -1.87 8.59 -16.24
CA SER A 96 -2.71 9.15 -17.31
C SER A 96 -3.69 10.24 -16.81
N GLN A 97 -4.05 10.23 -15.52
CA GLN A 97 -4.98 11.20 -14.90
C GLN A 97 -4.48 12.65 -14.73
N PRO A 98 -3.23 12.95 -14.33
CA PRO A 98 -2.77 14.32 -14.15
C PRO A 98 -2.76 15.13 -15.46
N ALA A 99 -2.53 14.48 -16.61
CA ALA A 99 -2.59 15.12 -17.92
C ALA A 99 -4.04 15.54 -18.30
N ALA A 100 -5.03 14.74 -17.93
CA ALA A 100 -6.44 15.04 -18.18
C ALA A 100 -6.98 16.16 -17.27
N GLN A 101 -6.58 16.18 -15.98
CA GLN A 101 -6.99 17.24 -15.05
C GLN A 101 -6.38 18.61 -15.37
N ALA A 102 -5.14 18.65 -15.88
CA ALA A 102 -4.52 19.90 -16.33
C ALA A 102 -5.24 20.50 -17.55
N ALA A 103 -5.65 19.67 -18.51
CA ALA A 103 -6.35 20.10 -19.72
C ALA A 103 -7.75 20.69 -19.43
N VAL A 104 -8.48 20.14 -18.45
CA VAL A 104 -9.80 20.65 -18.04
C VAL A 104 -9.70 22.00 -17.31
N LYS A 105 -8.60 22.26 -16.60
CA LYS A 105 -8.39 23.53 -15.87
C LYS A 105 -7.91 24.68 -16.76
N SER A 106 -7.42 24.39 -17.97
CA SER A 106 -6.95 25.36 -18.96
C SER A 106 -7.95 25.69 -20.07
N ALA A 107 -9.14 25.09 -20.04
CA ALA A 107 -10.23 25.48 -20.95
C ALA A 107 -10.86 26.81 -20.45
N PRO A 108 -10.99 27.83 -21.31
CA PRO A 108 -11.58 29.13 -20.95
C PRO A 108 -13.07 29.05 -20.62
#